data_AF-A0A7K3VZV3-F1
#
_entry.id   AF-A0A7K3VZV3-F1
#
_cell.length_a   1.000
_cell.length_b   1.000
_cell.length_c   1.000
_cell.angle_alpha   90.00
_cell.angle_beta   90.00
_cell.angle_gamma   90.00
#
_symmetry.space_group_name_H-M   'P 1'
#
loop_
_entity.id
_entity.type
_entity.pdbx_description
1 polymer ?
#
loop_
_entity_poly.entity_id
_entity_poly.type
_entity_poly.pdbx_seq_one_letter_code
_entity_poly.pdbx_strand_id
1 'polypeptide(L)' 'MTRTVSSLDDLDLEIAVAYIALGVARSAQAHCPSAENTHRVAEAAAAVDGLLDERLAVAA' A
#
# COMPACT_ATOMS: atom_id res chain seq x y z
N MET A 1 15.36 -5.45 5.76
CA MET A 1 15.62 -5.62 4.32
C MET A 1 16.02 -4.26 3.79
N THR A 2 17.24 -4.11 3.28
CA THR A 2 17.75 -2.85 2.72
C THR A 2 17.20 -2.68 1.31
N ARG A 3 16.27 -1.73 1.12
CA ARG A 3 15.68 -1.41 -0.18
C ARG A 3 16.74 -0.74 -1.04
N THR A 4 17.37 -1.52 -1.91
CA THR A 4 18.26 -1.01 -2.96
C THR A 4 17.41 -0.22 -3.95
N VAL A 5 17.84 0.99 -4.30
CA VAL A 5 17.23 1.93 -5.26
C VAL A 5 16.31 1.22 -6.26
N SER A 6 15.00 1.35 -6.07
CA SER A 6 13.98 0.85 -7.00
C SER A 6 13.88 1.79 -8.19
N SER A 7 13.90 1.24 -9.42
CA SER A 7 13.48 1.98 -10.60
C SER A 7 12.05 2.50 -10.40
N LEU A 8 11.64 3.55 -11.14
CA LEU A 8 10.23 3.98 -11.15
C LEU A 8 9.28 2.81 -11.48
N ASP A 9 9.72 1.88 -12.34
CA ASP A 9 8.96 0.67 -12.68
C ASP A 9 8.78 -0.27 -11.48
N ASP A 10 9.80 -0.41 -10.62
CA ASP A 10 9.74 -1.23 -9.42
C ASP A 10 8.78 -0.59 -8.39
N LEU A 11 8.85 0.73 -8.21
CA LEU A 11 7.92 1.47 -7.35
C LEU A 11 6.48 1.35 -7.85
N ASP A 12 6.25 1.48 -9.16
CA ASP A 12 4.92 1.35 -9.75
C ASP A 12 4.36 -0.08 -9.56
N LEU A 13 5.21 -1.12 -9.66
CA LEU A 13 4.84 -2.50 -9.34
C LEU A 13 4.48 -2.67 -7.85
N GLU A 14 5.31 -2.14 -6.95
CA GLU A 14 5.06 -2.23 -5.51
C GLU A 14 3.76 -1.50 -5.11
N ILE A 15 3.49 -0.33 -5.70
CA ILE A 15 2.24 0.41 -5.53
C ILE A 15 1.05 -0.44 -5.97
N ALA A 16 1.15 -1.09 -7.14
CA ALA A 16 0.08 -1.95 -7.65
C ALA A 16 -0.22 -3.11 -6.68
N VAL A 17 0.81 -3.78 -6.16
CA VAL A 17 0.67 -4.85 -5.17
C VAL A 17 0.05 -4.34 -3.87
N ALA A 18 0.51 -3.21 -3.35
CA ALA A 18 -0.05 -2.59 -2.15
C ALA A 18 -1.52 -2.21 -2.32
N TYR A 19 -1.91 -1.71 -3.50
CA TYR A 19 -3.29 -1.36 -3.80
C TYR A 19 -4.22 -2.58 -3.86
N ILE A 20 -3.72 -3.72 -4.34
CA ILE A 20 -4.45 -5.00 -4.28
C ILE A 20 -4.66 -5.42 -2.81
N ALA A 21 -3.62 -5.32 -1.98
CA ALA A 21 -3.72 -5.64 -0.55
C ALA A 21 -4.73 -4.74 0.18
N LEU A 22 -4.76 -3.44 -0.13
CA LEU A 22 -5.77 -2.51 0.37
C LEU A 22 -7.19 -2.92 -0.06
N GLY A 23 -7.36 -3.36 -1.31
CA GLY A 23 -8.63 -3.91 -1.81
C GLY A 23 -9.08 -5.15 -1.01
N VAL A 24 -8.17 -6.07 -0.72
CA VAL A 24 -8.43 -7.25 0.12
C VAL A 24 -8.84 -6.83 1.54
N ALA A 25 -8.12 -5.90 2.16
CA ALA A 25 -8.45 -5.40 3.49
C ALA A 25 -9.83 -4.73 3.53
N ARG A 26 -10.16 -3.90 2.52
CA ARG A 26 -11.47 -3.26 2.38
C ARG A 26 -12.59 -4.29 2.20
N SER A 27 -12.34 -5.34 1.41
CA SER A 27 -13.28 -6.45 1.25
C SER A 27 -13.51 -7.16 2.58
N ALA A 28 -12.45 -7.52 3.30
CA ALA A 28 -12.57 -8.16 4.63
C ALA A 28 -13.38 -7.29 5.61
N GLN A 29 -13.13 -5.97 5.62
CA GLN A 29 -13.88 -5.03 6.44
C GLN A 29 -15.36 -4.92 6.03
N ALA A 30 -15.66 -4.92 4.73
CA ALA A 30 -17.03 -4.85 4.24
C ALA A 30 -17.86 -6.08 4.62
N HIS A 31 -17.25 -7.28 4.63
CA HIS A 31 -17.91 -8.52 5.02
C HIS A 31 -17.97 -8.72 6.54
N CYS A 32 -16.95 -8.26 7.28
CA CYS A 32 -16.86 -8.39 8.73
C CYS A 32 -16.31 -7.10 9.36
N PRO A 33 -17.20 -6.14 9.67
CA PRO A 33 -16.81 -4.88 10.30
C PRO A 33 -16.28 -5.12 11.71
N SER A 34 -14.96 -4.98 11.88
CA SER A 34 -14.31 -5.17 13.18
C SER A 34 -13.18 -4.15 13.36
N ALA A 35 -12.81 -3.87 14.61
CA ALA A 35 -11.70 -2.97 14.91
C ALA A 35 -10.39 -3.43 14.26
N GLU A 36 -10.14 -4.75 14.26
CA GLU A 36 -8.98 -5.36 13.60
C GLU A 36 -8.99 -5.13 12.08
N ASN A 37 -10.12 -5.34 11.40
CA ASN A 37 -10.20 -5.10 9.97
C ASN A 37 -10.15 -3.59 9.64
N THR A 38 -10.69 -2.72 10.49
CA THR A 38 -10.47 -1.26 10.39
C THR A 38 -8.97 -0.94 10.45
N HIS A 39 -8.24 -1.55 11.39
CA HIS A 39 -6.80 -1.34 11.54
C HIS A 39 -6.04 -1.80 10.29
N ARG A 40 -6.34 -3.00 9.78
CA ARG A 40 -5.72 -3.52 8.55
C ARG A 40 -5.96 -2.63 7.33
N VAL A 41 -7.15 -2.05 7.20
CA VAL A 41 -7.44 -1.07 6.14
C VAL A 41 -6.56 0.17 6.29
N ALA A 42 -6.42 0.69 7.52
CA ALA A 42 -5.59 1.85 7.79
C ALA A 42 -4.11 1.58 7.52
N GLU A 43 -3.58 0.43 7.95
CA GLU A 43 -2.19 0.04 7.68
C GLU A 43 -1.92 -0.14 6.19
N ALA A 44 -2.81 -0.83 5.47
CA ALA A 44 -2.68 -1.01 4.02
C ALA A 44 -2.77 0.32 3.27
N ALA A 45 -3.61 1.26 3.71
CA ALA A 45 -3.69 2.60 3.13
C ALA A 45 -2.40 3.39 3.36
N ALA A 46 -1.88 3.39 4.61
CA ALA A 46 -0.63 4.06 4.94
C ALA A 46 0.57 3.50 4.14
N ALA A 47 0.59 2.19 3.87
CA ALA A 47 1.60 1.58 3.02
C ALA A 47 1.54 2.06 1.56
N VAL A 48 0.33 2.19 0.99
CA VAL A 48 0.14 2.76 -0.36
C VAL A 48 0.59 4.22 -0.40
N ASP A 49 0.18 5.03 0.57
CA ASP A 49 0.54 6.45 0.63
C ASP A 49 2.06 6.63 0.72
N GLY A 50 2.74 5.85 1.57
CA GLY A 50 4.20 5.91 1.69
C GLY A 50 4.94 5.54 0.40
N LEU A 51 4.43 4.59 -0.39
CA LEU A 51 4.99 4.25 -1.70
C LEU A 51 4.74 5.34 -2.75
N LEU A 52 3.56 5.97 -2.73
CA LEU A 52 3.25 7.10 -3.62
C LEU A 52 4.15 8.31 -3.32
N ASP A 53 4.42 8.58 -2.04
CA ASP A 53 5.36 9.61 -1.64
C ASP A 53 6.79 9.30 -2.11
N GLU A 54 7.25 8.04 -1.97
CA GLU A 54 8.55 7.59 -2.48
C GLU A 54 8.64 7.77 -4.00
N ARG A 55 7.60 7.36 -4.73
CA ARG A 55 7.50 7.50 -6.19
C ARG A 55 7.49 8.95 -6.64
N LEU A 56 6.79 9.82 -5.91
CA LEU A 56 6.81 11.27 -6.16
C LEU A 56 8.21 11.85 -5.94
N ALA A 57 8.92 11.44 -4.88
CA ALA A 57 10.26 11.92 -4.57
C ALA A 57 11.30 11.49 -5.61
N VAL A 58 11.16 10.30 -6.21
CA VAL A 58 12.05 9.81 -7.29
C VAL A 58 11.77 10.49 -8.63
N ALA A 59 10.52 10.91 -8.88
CA ALA A 59 10.12 11.55 -10.13
C ALA A 59 10.36 13.08 -10.18
N ALA A 60 10.74 13.70 -9.05
CA ALA A 60 10.98 15.14 -8.91
C ALA A 60 12.41 15.54 -9.27
#